data_AF-A0A3D3B7Q4-F1
#
_entry.id   AF-A0A3D3B7Q4-F1
#
_cell.length_a   1.000
_cell.length_b   1.000
_cell.length_c   1.000
_cell.angle_alpha   90.00
_cell.angle_beta   90.00
_cell.angle_gamma   90.00
#
_symmetry.space_group_name_H-M   'P 1'
#
loop_
_entity.id
_entity.type
_entity.pdbx_description
1 polymer ?
#
loop_
_entity_poly.entity_id
_entity_poly.type
_entity_poly.pdbx_seq_one_letter_code
_entity_poly.pdbx_strand_id
1 'polypeptide(L)'
;MSKAPITKIDIPLSVPVTVSGADGRNAERSTITLCRPKTRHTKRLAILIGPDLIDLVFGDDTAMDALGSKDEGQKKEVGRRLIGDALRRILTTDALEELTALIADMSGEDKAVIDDIDLADLPKVLMGFGGFFPELQSKASGLLLSISQSSAE
;
A
#
# COMPACT_ATOMS: atom_id res chain seq x y z
N MET A 1 -7.47 -14.23 20.45
CA MET A 1 -8.75 -13.98 19.76
C MET A 1 -8.42 -13.48 18.37
N SER A 2 -8.70 -14.24 17.31
CA SER A 2 -8.44 -13.79 15.94
C SER A 2 -9.43 -12.69 15.57
N LYS A 3 -8.91 -11.50 15.23
CA LYS A 3 -9.71 -10.38 14.74
C LYS A 3 -10.39 -10.82 13.43
N ALA A 4 -11.69 -10.57 13.28
CA ALA A 4 -12.39 -10.90 12.05
C ALA A 4 -11.70 -10.23 10.84
N PRO A 5 -11.60 -10.92 9.69
CA PRO A 5 -10.88 -10.37 8.54
C PRO A 5 -11.58 -9.12 8.03
N ILE A 6 -10.80 -8.06 7.78
CA ILE A 6 -11.30 -6.80 7.22
C ILE A 6 -11.82 -7.07 5.80
N THR A 7 -13.08 -6.74 5.55
CA THR A 7 -13.76 -6.96 4.27
C THR A 7 -13.90 -5.70 3.44
N LYS A 8 -13.99 -4.54 4.09
CA LYS A 8 -14.10 -3.22 3.48
C LYS A 8 -13.40 -2.17 4.34
N ILE A 9 -12.90 -1.12 3.69
CA ILE A 9 -12.35 0.07 4.33
C ILE A 9 -12.93 1.28 3.61
N ASP A 10 -13.68 2.11 4.34
CA ASP A 10 -14.24 3.35 3.84
C ASP A 10 -13.27 4.50 4.15
N ILE A 11 -12.87 5.23 3.10
CA ILE A 11 -11.94 6.36 3.17
C ILE A 11 -12.72 7.62 2.81
N PRO A 12 -13.05 8.47 3.79
CA PRO A 12 -13.67 9.76 3.50
C PRO A 12 -12.64 10.69 2.84
N LEU A 13 -13.04 11.30 1.73
CA LEU A 13 -12.27 12.31 1.02
C LEU A 13 -12.58 13.69 1.60
N SER A 14 -11.54 14.48 1.82
CA SER A 14 -11.65 15.89 2.17
C SER A 14 -12.03 16.74 0.97
N VAL A 15 -11.65 16.34 -0.24
CA VAL A 15 -12.06 16.97 -1.50
C VAL A 15 -12.83 15.93 -2.34
N PRO A 16 -14.14 16.13 -2.58
CA PRO A 16 -14.92 15.20 -3.40
C PRO A 16 -14.43 15.17 -4.85
N VAL A 17 -14.42 13.97 -5.43
CA VAL A 17 -14.09 13.77 -6.86
C VAL A 17 -15.38 13.84 -7.67
N THR A 18 -15.35 14.54 -8.81
CA THR A 18 -16.50 14.55 -9.73
C THR A 18 -16.50 13.26 -10.55
N VAL A 19 -17.62 12.54 -10.55
CA VAL A 19 -17.80 11.29 -11.28
C VAL A 19 -18.99 11.38 -12.21
N SER A 20 -18.99 10.59 -13.29
CA SER A 20 -20.18 10.46 -14.14
C SER A 20 -21.24 9.64 -13.41
N GLY A 21 -22.36 10.28 -13.07
CA GLY A 21 -23.53 9.63 -12.50
C GLY A 21 -24.21 8.69 -13.50
N ALA A 22 -24.99 7.73 -12.99
CA ALA A 22 -25.70 6.74 -13.80
C ALA A 22 -26.75 7.34 -14.75
N ASP A 23 -27.15 8.58 -14.49
CA ASP A 23 -28.05 9.41 -15.30
C ASP A 23 -27.31 10.31 -16.31
N GLY A 24 -25.98 10.18 -16.41
CA GLY A 24 -25.12 11.01 -17.25
C GLY A 24 -24.86 12.42 -16.69
N ARG A 25 -25.27 12.70 -15.45
CA ARG A 25 -24.98 13.96 -14.76
C ARG A 25 -23.75 13.82 -13.88
N ASN A 26 -23.08 14.94 -13.60
CA ASN A 26 -21.99 14.94 -12.63
C ASN A 26 -22.54 14.58 -11.24
N ALA A 27 -21.94 13.57 -10.63
CA ALA A 27 -22.12 13.19 -9.24
C ALA A 27 -20.81 13.45 -8.48
N GLU A 28 -20.89 13.56 -7.16
CA GLU A 28 -19.71 13.72 -6.32
C GLU A 28 -19.43 12.43 -5.55
N ARG A 29 -18.16 12.02 -5.57
CA ARG A 29 -17.66 10.93 -4.76
C ARG A 29 -16.90 11.53 -3.59
N SER A 30 -17.49 11.47 -2.40
CA SER A 30 -16.89 11.94 -1.14
C SER A 30 -16.26 10.82 -0.32
N THR A 31 -16.40 9.57 -0.74
CA THR A 31 -15.85 8.39 -0.06
C THR A 31 -15.35 7.37 -1.08
N ILE A 32 -14.15 6.84 -0.86
CA ILE A 32 -13.63 5.66 -1.56
C ILE A 32 -13.78 4.45 -0.65
N THR A 33 -14.50 3.43 -1.11
CA THR A 33 -14.67 2.17 -0.37
C THR A 33 -13.80 1.10 -0.99
N LEU A 34 -12.69 0.76 -0.35
CA LEU A 34 -11.86 -0.36 -0.79
C LEU A 34 -12.46 -1.68 -0.31
N CYS A 35 -12.59 -2.64 -1.22
CA CYS A 35 -12.96 -4.01 -0.91
C CYS A 35 -11.73 -4.90 -0.70
N ARG A 36 -11.90 -5.97 0.08
CA ARG A 36 -10.83 -6.94 0.36
C ARG A 36 -10.09 -7.39 -0.91
N PRO A 37 -8.74 -7.35 -0.92
CA PRO A 37 -7.94 -7.86 -2.01
C PRO A 37 -8.27 -9.33 -2.31
N LYS A 38 -8.45 -9.64 -3.59
CA LYS A 38 -8.56 -11.01 -4.09
C LYS A 38 -7.18 -11.49 -4.57
N THR A 39 -7.03 -12.79 -4.79
CA THR A 39 -5.78 -13.37 -5.31
C THR A 39 -5.25 -12.66 -6.55
N ARG A 40 -6.14 -12.20 -7.45
CA ARG A 40 -5.74 -11.41 -8.63
C ARG A 40 -5.04 -10.10 -8.26
N HIS A 41 -5.50 -9.41 -7.20
CA HIS A 41 -4.92 -8.14 -6.77
C HIS A 41 -3.53 -8.37 -6.17
N THR A 42 -3.38 -9.41 -5.33
CA THR A 42 -2.08 -9.77 -4.75
C THR A 42 -1.06 -10.16 -5.82
N LYS A 43 -1.47 -10.85 -6.88
CA LYS A 43 -0.60 -11.18 -8.02
C LYS A 43 -0.14 -9.94 -8.78
N ARG A 44 -1.00 -8.94 -9.00
CA ARG A 44 -0.62 -7.68 -9.64
C ARG A 44 0.34 -6.88 -8.76
N LEU A 45 0.06 -6.80 -7.47
CA LEU A 45 0.94 -6.17 -6.48
C LEU A 45 2.32 -6.85 -6.43
N ALA A 46 2.37 -8.17 -6.50
CA ALA A 46 3.61 -8.95 -6.55
C ALA A 46 4.52 -8.53 -7.71
N ILE A 47 3.92 -8.31 -8.88
CA ILE A 47 4.63 -7.89 -10.09
C ILE A 47 5.16 -6.46 -9.92
N LEU A 48 4.35 -5.56 -9.34
CA LEU A 48 4.70 -4.15 -9.14
C LEU A 48 5.86 -3.95 -8.17
N ILE A 49 5.78 -4.61 -7.02
CA ILE A 49 6.73 -4.40 -5.95
C ILE A 49 7.98 -5.28 -6.16
N GLY A 50 7.81 -6.41 -6.86
CA GLY A 50 8.86 -7.39 -7.14
C GLY A 50 9.02 -8.42 -6.01
N PRO A 51 9.77 -9.50 -6.28
CA PRO A 51 9.97 -10.62 -5.34
C PRO A 51 10.63 -10.17 -4.03
N ASP A 52 11.55 -9.20 -4.09
CA ASP A 52 12.33 -8.74 -2.93
C ASP A 52 11.48 -8.17 -1.79
N LEU A 53 10.29 -7.63 -2.08
CA LEU A 53 9.35 -7.20 -1.05
C LEU A 53 8.31 -8.23 -0.70
N ILE A 54 8.02 -9.19 -1.57
CA ILE A 54 7.25 -10.35 -1.14
C ILE A 54 8.00 -11.07 -0.04
N ASP A 55 9.32 -11.18 -0.15
CA ASP A 55 10.15 -11.75 0.90
C ASP A 55 10.17 -10.88 2.17
N LEU A 56 10.04 -9.56 2.05
CA LEU A 56 9.88 -8.68 3.20
C LEU A 56 8.50 -8.84 3.88
N VAL A 57 7.43 -8.96 3.08
CA VAL A 57 6.03 -8.90 3.51
C VAL A 57 5.43 -10.26 3.88
N PHE A 58 5.81 -11.28 3.12
CA PHE A 58 5.31 -12.65 3.19
C PHE A 58 6.43 -13.66 3.50
N GLY A 59 7.70 -13.24 3.45
CA GLY A 59 8.79 -14.06 3.96
C GLY A 59 8.73 -14.09 5.49
N ASP A 60 8.75 -15.33 6.01
CA ASP A 60 9.12 -15.62 7.40
C ASP A 60 10.45 -14.93 7.73
N ASP A 61 10.77 -14.76 9.01
CA ASP A 61 12.05 -14.22 9.49
C ASP A 61 13.30 -14.90 8.87
N THR A 62 13.10 -16.08 8.26
CA THR A 62 14.08 -16.81 7.45
C THR A 62 14.55 -16.08 6.18
N ALA A 63 13.74 -15.23 5.56
CA ALA A 63 14.17 -14.44 4.39
C ALA A 63 15.19 -13.35 4.76
N MET A 64 15.03 -12.75 5.95
CA MET A 64 16.00 -11.80 6.50
C MET A 64 17.27 -12.50 7.04
N ASP A 65 17.15 -13.74 7.53
CA ASP A 65 18.31 -14.57 7.89
C ASP A 65 19.08 -15.07 6.65
N ALA A 66 18.40 -15.32 5.53
CA ALA A 66 19.02 -15.70 4.26
C ALA A 66 19.85 -14.57 3.62
N LEU A 67 19.53 -13.31 3.95
CA LEU A 67 20.31 -12.13 3.57
C LEU A 67 21.57 -11.91 4.44
N GLY A 68 21.96 -12.91 5.24
CA GLY A 68 23.28 -13.00 5.86
C GLY A 68 23.51 -12.08 7.07
N SER A 69 22.48 -11.42 7.56
CA SER A 69 22.60 -10.41 8.62
C SER A 69 22.43 -11.05 9.99
N LYS A 70 23.53 -11.45 10.64
CA LYS A 70 23.51 -11.97 12.02
C LYS A 70 23.37 -10.88 13.10
N ASP A 71 23.45 -9.62 12.69
CA ASP A 71 23.45 -8.45 13.57
C ASP A 71 22.16 -7.62 13.38
N GLU A 72 21.53 -7.21 14.48
CA GLU A 72 20.27 -6.45 14.46
C GLU A 72 20.42 -5.08 13.76
N GLY A 73 21.62 -4.50 13.79
CA GLY A 73 21.93 -3.26 13.07
C GLY A 73 21.92 -3.45 11.55
N GLN A 74 22.50 -4.54 11.05
CA GLN A 74 22.49 -4.87 9.61
C GLN A 74 21.10 -5.23 9.09
N LYS A 75 20.30 -5.97 9.87
CA LYS A 75 18.90 -6.30 9.51
C LYS A 75 18.06 -5.02 9.29
N LYS A 76 18.25 -4.01 10.14
CA LYS A 76 17.57 -2.70 10.00
C LYS A 76 18.01 -1.95 8.74
N GLU A 77 19.30 -1.94 8.44
CA GLU A 77 19.81 -1.24 7.25
C GLU A 77 19.39 -1.92 5.94
N VAL A 78 19.40 -3.25 5.90
CA VAL A 78 18.91 -4.04 4.76
C VAL A 78 17.41 -3.80 4.56
N GLY A 79 16.59 -3.87 5.61
CA GLY A 79 15.17 -3.58 5.53
C GLY A 79 14.85 -2.17 5.03
N ARG A 80 15.63 -1.17 5.47
CA ARG A 80 15.49 0.23 5.01
C ARG A 80 15.84 0.39 3.54
N ARG A 81 16.89 -0.28 3.05
CA ARG A 81 17.26 -0.28 1.62
C ARG A 81 16.19 -0.95 0.78
N LEU A 82 15.69 -2.12 1.20
CA LEU A 82 14.63 -2.84 0.49
C LEU A 82 13.34 -2.03 0.38
N ILE A 83 12.91 -1.35 1.45
CA ILE A 83 11.76 -0.42 1.40
C ILE A 83 12.06 0.77 0.48
N GLY A 84 13.25 1.35 0.57
CA GLY A 84 13.66 2.45 -0.32
C GLY A 84 13.62 2.05 -1.79
N ASP A 85 14.08 0.85 -2.13
CA ASP A 85 14.07 0.31 -3.48
C ASP A 85 12.66 -0.09 -3.93
N ALA A 86 11.81 -0.58 -3.01
CA ALA A 86 10.38 -0.75 -3.23
C ALA A 86 9.71 0.54 -3.68
N LEU A 87 9.91 1.60 -2.90
CA LEU A 87 9.30 2.89 -3.13
C LEU A 87 9.81 3.47 -4.44
N ARG A 88 11.11 3.34 -4.74
CA ARG A 88 11.69 3.77 -6.03
C ARG A 88 11.10 3.02 -7.22
N ARG A 89 10.86 1.71 -7.10
CA ARG A 89 10.21 0.90 -8.15
C ARG A 89 8.76 1.33 -8.35
N ILE A 90 8.03 1.54 -7.26
CA ILE A 90 6.62 1.98 -7.29
C ILE A 90 6.49 3.42 -7.80
N LEU A 91 7.47 4.30 -7.55
CA LEU A 91 7.49 5.69 -8.01
C LEU A 91 7.88 5.86 -9.49
N THR A 92 7.87 4.77 -10.27
CA THR A 92 7.94 4.84 -11.73
C THR A 92 6.54 5.06 -12.31
N THR A 93 6.42 5.79 -13.43
CA THR A 93 5.12 6.08 -14.05
C THR A 93 4.29 4.81 -14.28
N ASP A 94 4.89 3.75 -14.83
CA ASP A 94 4.19 2.49 -15.10
C ASP A 94 3.69 1.80 -13.83
N ALA A 95 4.48 1.85 -12.74
CA ALA A 95 4.10 1.23 -11.48
C ALA A 95 3.04 2.03 -10.72
N LEU A 96 3.07 3.36 -10.82
CA LEU A 96 2.01 4.22 -10.30
C LEU A 96 0.70 3.98 -11.05
N GLU A 97 0.75 3.90 -12.38
CA GLU A 97 -0.43 3.63 -13.21
C GLU A 97 -1.10 2.29 -12.86
N GLU A 98 -0.30 1.24 -12.68
CA GLU A 98 -0.79 -0.09 -12.33
C GLU A 98 -1.24 -0.18 -10.86
N LEU A 99 -0.62 0.58 -9.94
CA LEU A 99 -1.12 0.74 -8.56
C LEU A 99 -2.47 1.47 -8.53
N THR A 100 -2.62 2.56 -9.30
CA THR A 100 -3.90 3.26 -9.47
C THR A 100 -4.95 2.29 -10.02
N ALA A 101 -4.63 1.51 -11.05
CA ALA A 101 -5.55 0.51 -11.60
C ALA A 101 -5.91 -0.61 -10.60
N LEU A 102 -5.02 -0.95 -9.69
CA LEU A 102 -5.27 -1.91 -8.61
C LEU A 102 -6.24 -1.35 -7.57
N ILE A 103 -6.02 -0.10 -7.16
CA ILE A 103 -6.88 0.61 -6.21
C ILE A 103 -8.28 0.78 -6.81
N ALA A 104 -8.38 1.16 -8.09
CA ALA A 104 -9.64 1.26 -8.84
C ALA A 104 -10.43 -0.06 -8.88
N ASP A 105 -9.77 -1.19 -9.21
CA ASP A 105 -10.43 -2.53 -9.19
C ASP A 105 -10.90 -2.90 -7.77
N MET A 106 -10.16 -2.52 -6.73
CA MET A 106 -10.54 -2.75 -5.34
C MET A 106 -11.70 -1.87 -4.89
N SER A 107 -11.83 -0.64 -5.38
CA SER A 107 -12.93 0.26 -5.04
C SER A 107 -14.16 0.11 -5.94
N GLY A 108 -14.01 -0.53 -7.11
CA GLY A 108 -15.05 -0.56 -8.14
C GLY A 108 -15.23 0.80 -8.84
N GLU A 109 -14.24 1.69 -8.74
CA GLU A 109 -14.22 2.99 -9.42
C GLU A 109 -13.46 2.90 -10.75
N ASP A 110 -13.61 3.92 -11.59
CA ASP A 110 -12.76 4.11 -12.77
C ASP A 110 -11.36 4.61 -12.34
N LYS A 111 -10.34 4.32 -13.15
CA LYS A 111 -8.97 4.78 -12.91
C LYS A 111 -8.90 6.31 -12.83
N ALA A 112 -9.64 7.02 -13.69
CA ALA A 112 -9.70 8.48 -13.70
C ALA A 112 -10.18 9.05 -12.35
N VAL A 113 -11.11 8.35 -11.67
CA VAL A 113 -11.58 8.77 -10.34
C VAL A 113 -10.47 8.71 -9.31
N ILE A 114 -9.57 7.73 -9.42
CA ILE A 114 -8.42 7.59 -8.52
C ILE A 114 -7.33 8.62 -8.86
N ASP A 115 -7.10 8.89 -10.14
CA ASP A 115 -6.13 9.90 -10.61
C ASP A 115 -6.56 11.34 -10.23
N ASP A 116 -7.87 11.59 -10.14
CA ASP A 116 -8.45 12.89 -9.74
C ASP A 116 -8.55 13.08 -8.21
N ILE A 117 -8.08 12.11 -7.40
CA ILE A 117 -8.04 12.27 -5.94
C ILE A 117 -7.05 13.37 -5.57
N ASP A 118 -7.49 14.30 -4.72
CA ASP A 118 -6.66 15.38 -4.23
C ASP A 118 -5.42 14.85 -3.49
N LEU A 119 -4.28 15.52 -3.69
CA LEU A 119 -3.00 15.14 -3.07
C LEU A 119 -3.09 15.05 -1.53
N ALA A 120 -3.97 15.82 -0.89
CA ALA A 120 -4.20 15.77 0.54
C ALA A 120 -4.87 14.47 1.02
N ASP A 121 -5.62 13.80 0.15
CA ASP A 121 -6.34 12.55 0.43
C ASP A 121 -5.56 11.31 -0.01
N LEU A 122 -4.61 11.45 -0.93
CA LEU A 122 -3.78 10.35 -1.42
C LEU A 122 -3.11 9.51 -0.29
N PRO A 123 -2.52 10.10 0.78
CA PRO A 123 -1.99 9.32 1.89
C PRO A 123 -3.04 8.43 2.57
N LYS A 124 -4.28 8.91 2.71
CA LYS A 124 -5.37 8.16 3.36
C LYS A 124 -5.77 6.96 2.50
N VAL A 125 -5.81 7.14 1.19
CA VAL A 125 -6.13 6.06 0.23
C VAL A 125 -5.07 4.97 0.27
N LEU A 126 -3.79 5.36 0.26
CA LEU A 126 -2.67 4.42 0.38
C LEU A 126 -2.66 3.70 1.74
N MET A 127 -2.97 4.40 2.83
CA MET A 127 -3.11 3.78 4.16
C MET A 127 -4.27 2.78 4.22
N GLY A 128 -5.42 3.12 3.62
CA GLY A 128 -6.56 2.22 3.51
C GLY A 128 -6.23 0.97 2.69
N PHE A 129 -5.50 1.14 1.58
CA PHE A 129 -4.99 0.02 0.79
C PHE A 129 -4.05 -0.88 1.61
N GLY A 130 -3.08 -0.28 2.33
CA GLY A 130 -2.18 -0.98 3.23
C GLY A 130 -2.89 -1.70 4.40
N GLY A 131 -4.07 -1.22 4.80
CA GLY A 131 -4.88 -1.81 5.87
C GLY A 131 -5.34 -3.25 5.62
N PHE A 132 -5.31 -3.72 4.37
CA PHE A 132 -5.57 -5.12 4.05
C PHE A 132 -4.36 -6.04 4.21
N PHE A 133 -3.18 -5.48 4.45
CA PHE A 133 -1.92 -6.19 4.58
C PHE A 133 -1.30 -5.89 5.97
N PRO A 134 -1.83 -6.48 7.05
CA PRO A 134 -1.38 -6.18 8.41
C PRO A 134 0.10 -6.54 8.65
N GLU A 135 0.63 -7.57 7.99
CA GLU A 135 2.07 -7.89 8.01
C GLU A 135 2.93 -6.75 7.42
N LEU A 136 2.46 -6.14 6.33
CA LEU A 136 3.06 -4.94 5.72
C LEU A 136 3.06 -3.76 6.71
N GLN A 137 1.93 -3.52 7.36
CA GLN A 137 1.81 -2.43 8.35
C GLN A 137 2.67 -2.66 9.59
N SER A 138 2.71 -3.90 10.10
CA SER A 138 3.51 -4.27 11.27
C SER A 138 4.99 -4.04 11.00
N LYS A 139 5.49 -4.55 9.86
CA LYS A 139 6.90 -4.42 9.47
C LYS A 139 7.26 -2.98 9.12
N ALA A 140 6.39 -2.25 8.41
CA ALA A 140 6.60 -0.83 8.12
C ALA A 140 6.59 0.06 9.38
N SER A 141 5.70 -0.21 10.34
CA SER A 141 5.64 0.52 11.61
C SER A 141 6.83 0.21 12.52
N GLY A 142 7.26 -1.06 12.58
CA GLY A 142 8.48 -1.46 13.28
C GLY A 142 9.73 -0.78 12.70
N LEU A 143 9.80 -0.67 11.36
CA LEU A 143 10.85 0.07 10.68
C LEU A 143 10.77 1.59 10.95
N LEU A 144 9.60 2.22 10.88
CA LEU A 144 9.42 3.64 11.17
C LEU A 144 9.78 4.00 12.63
N LEU A 145 9.38 3.18 13.60
CA LEU A 145 9.75 3.37 15.01
C LEU A 145 11.26 3.26 15.22
N SER A 146 11.92 2.32 14.52
CA SER A 146 13.38 2.18 14.60
C SER A 146 14.14 3.35 13.96
N ILE A 147 13.58 3.99 12.93
CA ILE A 147 14.15 5.18 12.28
C ILE A 147 14.04 6.41 13.20
N SER A 148 12.90 6.58 13.86
CA SER A 148 12.68 7.68 14.80
C SER A 148 13.59 7.62 16.03
N GLN A 149 13.95 6.41 16.49
CA GLN A 149 14.90 6.24 17.60
C GLN A 149 16.36 6.47 17.18
N SER A 150 16.73 6.16 15.93
CA SER A 150 18.09 6.37 15.41
C SER A 150 18.46 7.84 15.17
N SER A 151 17.51 8.78 15.22
CA SER A 151 17.76 10.21 15.01
C SER A 151 17.94 10.99 16.33
N ALA A 152 17.97 10.30 17.47
CA ALA A 152 18.07 10.88 18.81
C ALA A 152 19.43 10.61 19.52
N GLU A 153 20.41 10.06 18.81
CA GLU A 153 21.80 9.88 19.30
C GLU A 153 22.80 10.71 18.46
#